data_AF-A0A952EW01-F1
#
_entry.id   AF-A0A952EW01-F1
#
_cell.length_a   1.000
_cell.length_b   1.000
_cell.length_c   1.000
_cell.angle_alpha   90.00
_cell.angle_beta   90.00
_cell.angle_gamma   90.00
#
_symmetry.space_group_name_H-M   'P 1'
#
loop_
_entity.id
_entity.type
_entity.pdbx_description
1 polymer ?
#
loop_
_entity_poly.entity_id
_entity_poly.type
_entity_poly.pdbx_seq_one_letter_code
_entity_poly.pdbx_strand_id
1 'polypeptide(L)' 'MPDPRGFLKYTKRETPQRRPVPLRLLDWKEVYEDFSHDVLREQAARCMDCGIPFCHNGC' A
#
# COMPACT_ATOMS: atom_id res chain seq x y z
N MET A 1 -13.56 -13.37 4.43
CA MET A 1 -13.84 -11.95 4.70
C MET A 1 -12.66 -11.39 5.48
N PRO A 2 -12.12 -10.21 5.14
CA PRO A 2 -11.06 -9.57 5.91
C PRO A 2 -11.54 -9.27 7.34
N ASP A 3 -10.63 -9.22 8.30
CA ASP A 3 -10.94 -8.79 9.68
C ASP A 3 -11.23 -7.28 9.67
N PRO A 4 -12.46 -6.82 10.00
CA PRO A 4 -12.80 -5.39 9.99
C PRO A 4 -11.94 -4.55 10.94
N ARG A 5 -11.29 -5.19 11.92
CA ARG A 5 -10.36 -4.55 12.87
C ARG A 5 -8.89 -4.73 12.48
N GLY A 6 -8.60 -5.23 11.27
CA GLY A 6 -7.24 -5.47 10.78
C GLY A 6 -6.34 -4.24 10.82
N PHE A 7 -6.91 -3.04 10.60
CA PHE A 7 -6.20 -1.76 10.72
C PHE A 7 -5.67 -1.45 12.14
N LEU A 8 -6.23 -2.05 13.19
CA LEU A 8 -5.72 -1.93 14.56
C LEU A 8 -4.54 -2.87 14.83
N LYS A 9 -4.41 -3.96 14.05
CA LYS A 9 -3.31 -4.93 14.17
C LYS A 9 -2.12 -4.50 13.31
N TYR A 10 -2.40 -4.14 12.06
CA TYR A 10 -1.41 -3.64 11.10
C TYR A 10 -1.46 -2.12 11.10
N THR A 11 -0.91 -1.48 12.13
CA THR A 11 -1.08 -0.03 12.36
C THR A 11 -0.23 0.84 11.44
N LYS A 12 0.88 0.32 10.92
CA LYS A 12 1.78 1.05 10.02
C LYS A 12 1.33 0.95 8.56
N ARG A 13 1.11 2.12 7.95
CA ARG A 13 0.96 2.23 6.50
C ARG A 13 2.35 2.24 5.89
N GLU A 14 2.56 1.41 4.89
CA GLU A 14 3.80 1.39 4.14
C GLU A 14 3.58 1.92 2.73
N THR A 15 4.55 2.67 2.24
CA THR A 15 4.58 3.19 0.86
C THR A 15 5.68 2.45 0.10
N PRO A 16 5.53 2.27 -1.22
CA PRO A 16 6.54 1.56 -1.99
C PRO A 16 7.91 2.22 -1.86
N GLN A 17 8.96 1.41 -1.83
CA GLN A 17 10.31 1.95 -1.78
C GLN A 17 10.61 2.73 -3.07
N ARG A 18 11.48 3.72 -2.98
CA ARG A 18 11.90 4.50 -4.14
C ARG A 18 13.31 4.08 -4.53
N ARG A 19 13.53 3.94 -5.82
CA ARG A 19 14.88 3.73 -6.37
C ARG A 19 15.82 4.87 -5.93
N PRO A 20 17.10 4.58 -5.64
CA PRO A 20 18.07 5.58 -5.23
C PRO A 20 18.16 6.77 -6.19
N VAL A 21 18.27 7.99 -5.65
CA VAL A 21 18.35 9.24 -6.43
C VAL A 21 19.44 9.19 -7.51
N PRO A 22 20.69 8.75 -7.23
CA PRO A 22 21.72 8.72 -8.27
C PRO A 22 21.37 7.83 -9.47
N LEU A 23 20.62 6.74 -9.25
CA LEU A 23 20.22 5.83 -10.33
C LEU A 23 19.10 6.40 -11.18
N ARG A 24 18.07 6.98 -10.56
CA ARG A 24 16.91 7.55 -11.27
C ARG A 24 17.18 8.89 -11.96
N LEU A 25 18.38 9.46 -11.82
CA LEU A 25 18.85 10.59 -12.64
C LEU A 25 19.41 10.13 -14.00
N LEU A 26 19.68 8.83 -14.16
CA LEU A 26 20.32 8.26 -15.36
C LEU A 26 19.32 7.63 -16.33
N ASP A 27 18.04 7.53 -15.95
CA ASP A 27 16.98 6.94 -16.77
C ASP A 27 15.60 7.55 -16.49
N TRP A 28 14.62 7.16 -17.32
CA TRP A 28 13.21 7.58 -17.22
C TRP A 28 12.30 6.42 -16.76
N LYS A 29 12.85 5.43 -16.05
CA LYS A 29 12.05 4.28 -15.59
C LYS A 29 11.24 4.67 -14.34
N GLU A 30 10.29 3.82 -13.97
CA GLU A 30 9.48 3.98 -12.76
C GLU A 30 10.36 4.22 -11.52
N VAL A 31 9.88 5.09 -10.62
CA VAL A 31 10.62 5.51 -9.43
C VAL A 31 10.35 4.56 -8.27
N TYR A 32 9.13 4.05 -8.18
CA TYR A 32 8.73 3.13 -7.13
C TYR A 32 9.13 1.69 -7.45
N GLU A 33 9.51 0.96 -6.41
CA GLU A 33 9.74 -0.47 -6.46
C GLU A 33 8.47 -1.22 -6.02
N ASP A 34 8.24 -2.39 -6.61
CA ASP A 34 7.11 -3.22 -6.24
C ASP A 34 7.19 -3.66 -4.77
N PHE A 35 6.04 -3.78 -4.13
CA PHE A 35 5.97 -4.43 -2.83
C PHE A 35 6.17 -5.93 -2.94
N SER A 36 6.77 -6.53 -1.91
CA SER A 36 6.69 -7.98 -1.74
C SER A 36 5.24 -8.41 -1.50
N HIS A 37 4.93 -9.64 -1.87
CA HIS A 37 3.58 -10.18 -1.71
C HIS A 37 3.12 -10.22 -0.24
N ASP A 38 4.05 -10.40 0.71
CA ASP A 38 3.75 -10.39 2.13
C ASP A 38 3.35 -8.99 2.62
N VAL A 39 4.08 -7.96 2.21
CA VAL A 39 3.72 -6.56 2.53
C VAL A 39 2.38 -6.20 1.90
N LEU A 40 2.11 -6.63 0.66
CA LEU A 40 0.81 -6.41 0.03
C LEU A 40 -0.33 -7.05 0.82
N ARG A 41 -0.13 -8.29 1.32
CA ARG A 41 -1.13 -8.99 2.13
C ARG A 41 -1.40 -8.23 3.43
N GLU A 42 -0.37 -7.72 4.11
CA GLU A 42 -0.52 -6.93 5.33
C GLU A 42 -1.23 -5.60 5.08
N GLN A 43 -0.84 -4.87 4.02
CA GLN A 43 -1.48 -3.58 3.69
C GLN A 43 -2.95 -3.78 3.28
N ALA A 44 -3.27 -4.82 2.50
CA ALA A 44 -4.65 -5.15 2.13
C ALA A 44 -5.50 -5.58 3.34
N ALA A 45 -4.88 -6.26 4.32
CA ALA A 45 -5.56 -6.64 5.57
C ALA A 45 -5.96 -5.45 6.45
N ARG A 46 -5.54 -4.22 6.13
CA ARG A 46 -6.01 -3.00 6.79
C ARG A 46 -7.39 -2.53 6.30
N CYS A 47 -7.94 -3.13 5.25
CA CYS A 47 -9.30 -2.81 4.79
C CYS A 47 -10.31 -3.08 5.93
N MET A 48 -11.15 -2.09 6.21
CA MET A 48 -12.13 -2.14 7.30
C MET A 48 -13.44 -2.85 6.90
N ASP A 49 -13.64 -3.14 5.62
CA ASP A 49 -14.90 -3.69 5.10
C ASP A 49 -16.13 -2.88 5.58
N CYS A 50 -16.08 -1.56 5.43
CA CYS A 50 -16.93 -0.57 6.12
C CYS A 50 -18.46 -0.66 5.89
N GLY A 51 -18.95 -1.59 5.05
CA GLY A 51 -20.35 -1.66 4.60
C GLY A 51 -20.74 -0.56 3.61
N ILE A 52 -20.49 0.71 3.94
CA ILE A 52 -20.56 1.85 3.01
C ILE A 52 -19.12 2.26 2.65
N PRO A 53 -18.58 1.84 1.50
CA PRO A 53 -17.19 2.10 1.14
C PRO A 53 -17.01 3.55 0.66
N PHE A 54 -16.68 4.46 1.57
CA PHE A 54 -16.37 5.85 1.22
C PHE A 54 -15.17 5.98 0.25
N CYS A 55 -14.26 5.00 0.26
CA CYS A 55 -13.14 4.94 -0.67
C CYS A 55 -13.57 4.77 -2.15
N HIS A 56 -14.78 4.29 -2.44
CA HIS A 56 -15.28 4.17 -3.82
C HIS A 56 -15.81 5.49 -4.39
N ASN A 57 -16.07 6.49 -3.53
CA ASN A 57 -16.66 7.78 -3.91
C ASN A 57 -15.67 8.92 -3.66
N GLY A 58 -14.52 8.87 -4.32
CA GLY A 58 -13.47 9.89 -4.17
C GLY A 58 -12.44 9.92 -5.30
N CYS A 59 -12.80 9.36 -6.47
CA CYS A 59 -12.03 9.48 -7.70
C CYS A 59 -12.39 10.77 -8.43
#